data_AF-A0A0A7LLT7-F1
#
_entry.id   AF-A0A0A7LLT7-F1
#
_cell.length_a   1.000
_cell.length_b   1.000
_cell.length_c   1.000
_cell.angle_alpha   90.00
_cell.angle_beta   90.00
_cell.angle_gamma   90.00
#
_symmetry.space_group_name_H-M   'P 1'
#
loop_
_entity.id
_entity.type
_entity.pdbx_description
1 polymer ?
#
loop_
_entity_poly.entity_id
_entity_poly.type
_entity_poly.pdbx_seq_one_letter_code
_entity_poly.pdbx_strand_id
1 'polypeptide(L)'
;MPITYRPLFFLENDSISLVEIKRTDLPGEQNPDQVYHWLRFDKKTQQLQKQAFVSMNSQPTLQERTFQQGQLQFTTETGTYTDQETGQRQELRVQNPAELPEDLTRAIAAYLQAL
;
A
#
# COMPACT_ATOMS: atom_id res chain seq x y z
N MET A 1 2.09 -10.23 21.03
CA MET A 1 1.60 -8.83 21.12
C MET A 1 1.16 -8.41 19.72
N PRO A 2 0.11 -7.59 19.57
CA PRO A 2 -0.28 -7.12 18.24
C PRO A 2 0.84 -6.27 17.64
N ILE A 3 1.20 -6.55 16.38
CA ILE A 3 2.15 -5.73 15.62
C ILE A 3 1.48 -4.40 15.31
N THR A 4 2.07 -3.30 15.76
CA THR A 4 1.53 -1.95 15.55
C THR A 4 2.09 -1.32 14.28
N TYR A 5 1.27 -0.52 13.60
CA TYR A 5 1.66 0.16 12.37
C TYR A 5 1.01 1.54 12.24
N ARG A 6 1.51 2.34 11.31
CA ARG A 6 0.93 3.61 10.89
C ARG A 6 0.78 3.65 9.36
N PRO A 7 -0.40 3.99 8.81
CA PRO A 7 -0.55 4.25 7.37
C PRO A 7 0.23 5.51 6.95
N LEU A 8 0.90 5.45 5.79
CA LEU A 8 1.63 6.58 5.20
C LEU A 8 0.94 7.13 3.95
N PHE A 9 0.48 6.23 3.08
CA PHE A 9 -0.31 6.58 1.91
C PHE A 9 -1.48 5.62 1.80
N PHE A 10 -2.61 6.13 1.34
CA PHE A 10 -3.80 5.33 1.09
C PHE A 10 -4.49 5.85 -0.17
N LEU A 11 -4.66 4.94 -1.13
CA LEU A 11 -5.31 5.20 -2.40
C LEU A 11 -6.33 4.10 -2.66
N GLU A 12 -7.50 4.46 -3.18
CA GLU A 12 -8.53 3.48 -3.46
C GLU A 12 -9.44 3.87 -4.63
N ASN A 13 -10.11 2.86 -5.15
CA ASN A 13 -11.31 2.97 -5.97
C ASN A 13 -12.32 1.90 -5.54
N ASP A 14 -13.36 1.65 -6.32
CA ASP A 14 -14.41 0.68 -5.95
C ASP A 14 -13.91 -0.78 -5.91
N SER A 15 -12.81 -1.09 -6.61
CA SER A 15 -12.30 -2.45 -6.76
C SER A 15 -11.14 -2.77 -5.81
N ILE A 16 -10.23 -1.81 -5.60
CA ILE A 16 -9.00 -2.04 -4.85
C ILE A 16 -8.68 -0.91 -3.87
N SER A 17 -7.87 -1.26 -2.88
CA SER A 17 -7.14 -0.33 -2.05
C SER A 17 -5.63 -0.60 -2.15
N LEU A 18 -4.83 0.45 -2.26
CA LEU A 18 -3.38 0.42 -2.15
C LEU A 18 -2.97 1.26 -0.96
N VAL A 19 -2.19 0.66 -0.06
CA VAL A 19 -1.77 1.31 1.17
C VAL A 19 -0.29 1.05 1.43
N GLU A 20 0.43 2.09 1.83
CA GLU A 20 1.74 1.94 2.45
C GLU A 20 1.58 2.03 3.96
N ILE A 21 2.08 1.04 4.69
CA ILE A 21 2.16 1.07 6.14
C ILE A 21 3.61 1.06 6.60
N LYS A 22 3.86 1.74 7.72
CA LYS A 22 5.11 1.66 8.49
C LYS A 22 4.85 0.92 9.79
N ARG A 23 5.57 -0.17 10.02
CA ARG A 23 5.60 -0.86 11.32
C ARG A 23 6.22 0.04 12.40
N THR A 24 5.62 0.07 13.57
CA THR A 24 6.04 0.90 14.71
C THR A 24 6.50 0.08 15.92
N ASP A 25 6.44 -1.24 15.82
CA ASP A 25 6.86 -2.20 16.84
C ASP A 25 8.35 -2.54 16.78
N LEU A 26 9.03 -2.24 15.67
CA LEU A 26 10.43 -2.59 15.45
C LEU A 26 11.40 -1.52 16.00
N PRO A 27 12.45 -1.91 16.75
CA PRO A 27 13.46 -0.99 17.27
C PRO A 27 14.61 -0.74 16.26
N GLY A 28 15.17 0.48 16.26
CA GLY A 28 16.44 0.80 15.59
C GLY A 28 16.38 0.90 14.06
N GLU A 29 17.56 0.94 13.42
CA GLU A 29 17.69 0.85 11.96
C GLU A 29 17.45 -0.60 11.53
N GLN A 30 16.35 -0.81 10.82
CA GLN A 30 15.95 -2.10 10.27
C GLN A 30 15.94 -2.04 8.75
N ASN A 31 16.01 -3.20 8.10
CA ASN A 31 15.84 -3.30 6.65
C ASN A 31 14.49 -2.64 6.26
N PRO A 32 14.48 -1.63 5.36
CA PRO A 32 13.25 -0.96 4.94
C PRO A 32 12.14 -1.92 4.50
N ASP A 33 12.46 -3.05 3.87
CA ASP A 33 11.47 -4.03 3.41
C ASP A 33 10.75 -4.80 4.54
N GLN A 34 11.29 -4.74 5.75
CA GLN A 34 10.69 -5.27 6.97
C GLN A 34 9.88 -4.21 7.74
N VAL A 35 10.12 -2.92 7.47
CA VAL A 35 9.49 -1.80 8.16
C VAL A 35 8.33 -1.25 7.35
N TYR A 36 8.52 -1.08 6.04
CA TYR A 36 7.57 -0.49 5.11
C TYR A 36 6.96 -1.58 4.26
N HIS A 37 5.63 -1.60 4.20
CA HIS A 37 4.89 -2.56 3.40
C HIS A 37 3.89 -1.84 2.52
N TRP A 38 4.07 -1.97 1.21
CA TRP A 38 3.03 -1.68 0.24
C TRP A 38 2.11 -2.88 0.12
N LEU A 39 0.82 -2.65 0.29
CA LEU A 39 -0.21 -3.69 0.32
C LEU A 39 -1.31 -3.31 -0.67
N ARG A 40 -1.67 -4.25 -1.55
CA ARG A 40 -2.82 -4.17 -2.43
C ARG A 40 -3.92 -5.06 -1.88
N PHE A 41 -5.08 -4.49 -1.65
CA PHE A 41 -6.27 -5.17 -1.16
C PHE A 41 -7.31 -5.21 -2.28
N ASP A 42 -7.77 -6.41 -2.62
CA ASP A 42 -8.89 -6.61 -3.52
C ASP A 42 -10.18 -6.61 -2.71
N LYS A 43 -11.04 -5.61 -2.92
CA LYS A 43 -12.23 -5.38 -2.10
C LYS A 43 -13.31 -6.44 -2.30
N LYS A 44 -13.33 -7.10 -3.46
CA LYS A 44 -14.30 -8.15 -3.79
C LYS A 44 -13.97 -9.47 -3.12
N THR A 45 -12.69 -9.86 -3.17
CA THR A 45 -12.20 -11.13 -2.64
C THR A 45 -11.69 -11.02 -1.20
N GLN A 46 -11.54 -9.79 -0.69
CA GLN A 46 -10.90 -9.45 0.58
C GLN A 46 -9.48 -10.00 0.72
N GLN A 47 -8.78 -10.19 -0.41
CA GLN A 47 -7.40 -10.66 -0.39
C GLN A 47 -6.42 -9.49 -0.30
N LEU A 48 -5.45 -9.61 0.59
CA LEU A 48 -4.37 -8.67 0.76
C LEU A 48 -3.06 -9.27 0.22
N GLN A 49 -2.36 -8.50 -0.61
CA GLN A 49 -1.13 -8.93 -1.26
C GLN A 49 -0.03 -7.89 -1.05
N LYS A 50 1.12 -8.31 -0.51
CA LYS A 50 2.31 -7.45 -0.44
C LYS A 50 2.81 -7.16 -1.86
N GLN A 51 3.04 -5.89 -2.14
CA GLN A 51 3.72 -5.44 -3.34
C GLN A 51 5.23 -5.46 -3.07
N ALA A 52 5.98 -6.18 -3.90
CA ALA A 52 7.42 -6.30 -3.75
C ALA A 52 8.08 -5.03 -4.30
N PHE A 53 8.44 -4.13 -3.39
CA PHE A 53 9.03 -2.83 -3.72
C PHE A 53 10.39 -2.99 -4.42
N VAL A 54 10.58 -2.24 -5.50
CA VAL A 54 11.80 -2.24 -6.31
C VAL A 54 12.49 -0.88 -6.22
N SER A 55 11.76 0.19 -6.49
CA SER A 55 12.31 1.54 -6.49
C SER A 55 11.23 2.61 -6.33
N MET A 56 11.65 3.83 -6.02
CA MET A 56 10.77 4.99 -6.01
C MET A 56 11.43 6.18 -6.67
N ASN A 57 10.59 7.05 -7.22
CA ASN A 57 10.95 8.41 -7.61
C ASN A 57 9.97 9.36 -6.90
N SER A 58 10.48 10.45 -6.33
CA SER A 58 9.69 11.39 -5.55
C SER A 58 10.01 12.80 -6.00
N GLN A 59 9.13 13.35 -6.82
CA GLN A 59 9.15 14.74 -7.25
C GLN A 59 8.12 15.55 -6.42
N PRO A 60 8.23 16.89 -6.38
CA PRO A 60 7.35 17.72 -5.53
C PRO A 60 5.84 17.50 -5.76
N THR A 61 5.44 17.20 -6.99
CA THR A 61 4.04 17.03 -7.39
C THR A 61 3.68 15.61 -7.79
N LEU A 62 4.67 14.73 -7.93
CA LEU A 62 4.50 13.39 -8.49
C LEU A 62 5.35 12.37 -7.74
N GLN A 63 4.69 11.33 -7.26
CA GLN A 63 5.29 10.18 -6.61
C GLN A 63 5.16 8.97 -7.53
N GLU A 64 6.25 8.22 -7.66
CA GLU A 64 6.28 6.96 -8.39
C GLU A 64 6.80 5.86 -7.47
N ARG A 65 6.16 4.69 -7.52
CA ARG A 65 6.58 3.46 -6.84
C ARG A 65 6.58 2.34 -7.87
N THR A 66 7.70 1.67 -7.98
CA THR A 66 7.86 0.49 -8.84
C THR A 66 7.85 -0.74 -7.96
N PHE A 67 7.00 -1.69 -8.32
CA PHE A 67 6.88 -3.00 -7.69
C PHE A 67 7.17 -4.09 -8.72
N GLN A 68 7.46 -5.32 -8.27
CA GLN A 68 7.53 -6.46 -9.19
C GLN A 68 6.18 -6.78 -9.85
N GLN A 69 5.07 -6.34 -9.26
CA GLN A 69 3.71 -6.59 -9.74
C GLN A 69 3.17 -5.45 -10.62
N GLY A 70 3.82 -4.29 -10.65
CA GLY A 70 3.27 -3.11 -11.31
C GLY A 70 3.91 -1.80 -10.89
N GLN A 71 3.34 -0.70 -11.36
CA GLN A 71 3.80 0.65 -11.07
C GLN A 71 2.64 1.51 -10.55
N LEU A 72 2.88 2.25 -9.48
CA LEU A 72 1.96 3.27 -8.97
C LEU A 72 2.55 4.65 -9.21
N GLN A 73 1.80 5.51 -9.91
CA GLN A 73 2.11 6.93 -10.04
C GLN A 73 0.99 7.73 -9.37
N PHE A 74 1.31 8.67 -8.49
CA PHE A 74 0.29 9.42 -7.75
C PHE A 74 0.73 10.84 -7.35
N THR A 75 -0.26 11.70 -7.14
CA THR A 75 -0.14 13.05 -6.61
C THR A 75 -0.69 13.10 -5.19
N THR A 76 -0.99 14.29 -4.66
CA THR A 76 -1.70 14.44 -3.39
C THR A 76 -3.19 14.09 -3.48
N GLU A 77 -3.75 13.96 -4.68
CA GLU A 77 -5.20 13.81 -4.90
C GLU A 77 -5.58 12.51 -5.61
N THR A 78 -4.78 12.07 -6.59
CA THR A 78 -5.11 10.94 -7.45
C THR A 78 -3.89 10.07 -7.69
N GLY A 79 -4.12 8.85 -8.15
CA GLY A 79 -3.05 7.99 -8.62
C GLY A 79 -3.53 6.97 -9.64
N THR A 80 -2.59 6.39 -10.37
CA THR A 80 -2.83 5.36 -11.37
C THR A 80 -1.93 4.17 -11.04
N TYR A 81 -2.53 3.01 -10.81
CA TYR A 81 -1.80 1.75 -10.71
C TYR A 81 -1.85 1.02 -12.06
N THR A 82 -0.69 0.65 -12.57
CA THR A 82 -0.56 -0.16 -13.79
C THR A 82 -0.01 -1.52 -13.43
N ASP A 83 -0.80 -2.56 -13.66
CA ASP A 83 -0.40 -3.95 -13.44
C ASP A 83 0.64 -4.38 -14.49
N GLN A 84 1.69 -5.06 -14.06
CA GLN A 84 2.80 -5.44 -14.94
C GLN A 84 2.45 -6.60 -15.89
N GLU A 85 1.64 -7.55 -15.45
CA GLU A 85 1.31 -8.74 -16.25
C GLU A 85 0.24 -8.44 -17.29
N THR A 86 -0.81 -7.73 -16.88
CA THR A 86 -1.98 -7.46 -17.72
C THR A 86 -1.90 -6.11 -18.45
N GLY A 87 -1.04 -5.20 -17.99
CA GLY A 87 -1.01 -3.81 -18.46
C GLY A 87 -2.25 -3.01 -18.05
N GLN A 88 -3.15 -3.57 -17.23
CA GLN A 88 -4.37 -2.91 -16.83
C GLN A 88 -4.07 -1.69 -15.96
N ARG A 89 -4.66 -0.56 -16.32
CA ARG A 89 -4.59 0.68 -15.53
C ARG A 89 -5.82 0.83 -14.67
N GLN A 90 -5.61 1.19 -13.41
CA GLN A 90 -6.64 1.45 -12.42
C GLN A 90 -6.42 2.84 -11.85
N GLU A 91 -7.37 3.73 -12.10
CA GLU A 91 -7.39 5.06 -11.47
C GLU A 91 -7.83 4.93 -10.01
N LEU A 92 -7.18 5.69 -9.14
CA LEU A 92 -7.33 5.69 -7.70
C LEU A 92 -7.43 7.12 -7.20
N ARG A 93 -8.11 7.30 -6.08
CA ARG A 93 -8.13 8.57 -5.35
C ARG A 93 -7.31 8.43 -4.08
N VAL A 94 -6.49 9.42 -3.79
CA VAL A 94 -5.81 9.53 -2.51
C VAL A 94 -6.85 9.85 -1.45
N GLN A 95 -6.82 9.10 -0.37
CA GLN A 95 -7.71 9.29 0.77
C GLN A 95 -6.87 9.51 2.01
N ASN A 96 -7.29 10.45 2.85
CA ASN A 96 -6.67 10.71 4.16
C ASN A 96 -7.72 10.55 5.26
N PRO A 97 -8.32 9.35 5.42
CA PRO A 97 -9.29 9.13 6.47
C PRO A 97 -8.57 9.11 7.83
N ALA A 98 -9.31 9.42 8.90
CA ALA A 98 -8.78 9.27 10.26
C ALA A 98 -8.40 7.81 10.55
N GLU A 99 -9.16 6.86 9.98
CA GLU A 99 -8.96 5.42 10.12
C GLU A 99 -9.15 4.73 8.76
N LEU A 100 -8.38 3.65 8.51
CA LEU A 100 -8.58 2.82 7.32
C LEU A 100 -9.90 2.04 7.40
N PRO A 101 -10.52 1.69 6.27
CA PRO A 101 -11.73 0.85 6.26
C PRO A 101 -11.55 -0.44 7.08
N GLU A 102 -12.61 -0.86 7.79
CA GLU A 102 -12.54 -1.97 8.74
C GLU A 102 -12.04 -3.28 8.11
N ASP A 103 -12.54 -3.62 6.92
CA ASP A 103 -12.12 -4.83 6.18
C ASP A 103 -10.63 -4.78 5.82
N LEU A 104 -10.13 -3.61 5.44
CA LEU A 104 -8.71 -3.43 5.14
C LEU A 104 -7.87 -3.54 6.41
N THR A 105 -8.30 -2.90 7.51
CA THR A 105 -7.66 -2.99 8.82
C THR A 105 -7.58 -4.43 9.31
N ARG A 106 -8.67 -5.19 9.19
CA ARG A 106 -8.72 -6.62 9.53
C ARG A 106 -7.74 -7.44 8.70
N ALA A 107 -7.70 -7.19 7.38
CA ALA A 107 -6.78 -7.89 6.49
C ALA A 107 -5.30 -7.57 6.80
N ILE A 108 -4.98 -6.30 7.10
CA ILE A 108 -3.62 -5.88 7.48
C ILE A 108 -3.22 -6.57 8.79
N ALA A 109 -4.11 -6.59 9.79
CA ALA A 109 -3.83 -7.24 11.06
C ALA A 109 -3.51 -8.74 10.89
N ALA A 110 -4.31 -9.46 10.07
CA ALA A 110 -4.07 -10.86 9.76
C ALA A 110 -2.75 -11.07 8.99
N TYR A 111 -2.45 -10.22 8.02
CA TYR A 111 -1.17 -10.25 7.29
C TYR A 111 0.03 -10.06 8.21
N LEU A 112 -0.02 -9.07 9.11
CA LEU A 112 1.08 -8.80 10.04
C LEU A 112 1.29 -9.94 11.03
N GLN A 113 0.21 -10.57 11.52
CA GLN A 113 0.31 -11.73 12.40
C GLN A 113 0.95 -12.97 11.74
N ALA A 114 0.97 -13.03 10.41
CA ALA A 114 1.54 -14.13 9.64
C ALA A 114 2.98 -13.88 9.16
N LEU A 115 3.57 -12.70 9.45
CA LEU A 115 4.97 -12.38 9.18
C LEU A 115 5.92 -13.07 10.17
#